data_AF-A0A085GCR7-F1
#
_entry.id   AF-A0A085GCR7-F1
#
_cell.length_a   1.000
_cell.length_b   1.000
_cell.length_c   1.000
_cell.angle_alpha   90.00
_cell.angle_beta   90.00
_cell.angle_gamma   90.00
#
_symmetry.space_group_name_H-M   'P 1'
#
loop_
_entity.id
_entity.type
_entity.pdbx_description
1 polymer ?
#
loop_
_entity_poly.entity_id
_entity_poly.type
_entity_poly.pdbx_seq_one_letter_code
_entity_poly.pdbx_strand_id
1 'polypeptide(L)' 'MQLDAWDDETSIPAVLDGEHSVLYRQHYDQKSDAWIMRLA' A
#
# COMPACT_ATOMS: atom_id res chain seq x y z
N MET A 1 -11.01 -14.32 -12.14
CA MET A 1 -11.13 -12.90 -12.52
C MET A 1 -11.18 -12.12 -11.23
N GLN A 2 -10.08 -11.44 -10.90
CA GLN A 2 -10.02 -10.45 -9.83
C GLN A 2 -10.60 -9.15 -10.42
N LEU A 3 -11.51 -8.49 -9.70
CA LEU A 3 -12.35 -7.39 -10.19
C LEU A 3 -12.03 -6.08 -9.45
N ASP A 4 -10.82 -6.00 -8.93
CA ASP A 4 -10.36 -4.99 -8.03
C ASP A 4 -9.05 -4.52 -8.65
N ALA A 5 -9.08 -3.30 -9.20
CA ALA A 5 -7.93 -2.55 -9.70
C ALA A 5 -6.97 -2.16 -8.57
N TRP A 6 -6.83 -3.06 -7.60
CA TRP A 6 -6.10 -2.97 -6.37
C TRP A 6 -5.23 -4.22 -6.35
N ASP A 7 -4.11 -4.12 -7.05
CA ASP A 7 -3.04 -5.10 -7.14
C ASP A 7 -1.78 -4.54 -6.47
N ASP A 8 -0.69 -5.30 -6.50
CA ASP A 8 0.58 -4.93 -5.85
C ASP A 8 1.33 -3.81 -6.60
N GLU A 9 0.83 -3.44 -7.79
CA GLU A 9 1.29 -2.29 -8.57
C GLU A 9 0.57 -1.00 -8.18
N THR A 10 -0.52 -1.09 -7.40
CA THR A 10 -1.22 0.09 -6.93
C THR A 10 -0.34 0.89 -5.98
N SER A 11 -0.10 2.14 -6.36
CA SER A 11 0.65 3.11 -5.58
C SER A 11 -0.25 4.09 -4.86
N ILE A 12 0.16 4.50 -3.66
CA ILE A 12 -0.52 5.46 -2.81
C ILE A 12 0.50 6.55 -2.45
N PRO A 13 0.25 7.84 -2.79
CA PRO A 13 1.09 8.93 -2.34
C PRO A 13 0.96 9.11 -0.82
N ALA A 14 2.07 9.31 -0.14
CA ALA A 14 2.13 9.48 1.30
C ALA A 14 3.10 10.62 1.67
N VAL A 15 2.95 11.12 2.90
CA VAL A 15 3.95 11.98 3.53
C VAL A 15 4.48 11.22 4.74
N LEU A 16 5.77 10.91 4.74
CA LEU A 16 6.46 10.22 5.82
C LEU A 16 7.56 11.14 6.34
N ASP A 17 7.59 11.38 7.65
CA ASP A 17 8.57 12.27 8.30
C ASP A 17 8.68 13.68 7.67
N GLY A 18 7.60 14.15 7.03
CA GLY A 18 7.54 15.43 6.33
C GLY A 18 7.96 15.39 4.86
N GLU A 19 8.38 14.24 4.32
CA GLU A 19 8.77 14.07 2.93
C GLU A 19 7.72 13.32 2.10
N HIS A 20 7.58 13.71 0.83
CA HIS A 20 6.69 13.02 -0.10
C HIS A 20 7.28 11.66 -0.50
N SER A 21 6.50 10.61 -0.29
CA SER A 21 6.84 9.22 -0.59
C SER A 21 5.75 8.55 -1.42
N VAL A 22 6.11 7.48 -2.10
CA VAL A 22 5.15 6.60 -2.78
C VAL A 22 5.19 5.24 -2.10
N LEU A 23 4.02 4.79 -1.65
CA LEU A 23 3.83 3.50 -1.02
C LEU A 23 3.17 2.54 -2.00
N TYR A 24 3.63 1.30 -2.01
CA TYR A 24 3.01 0.22 -2.76
C TYR A 24 2.38 -0.76 -1.80
N ARG A 25 1.25 -1.34 -2.21
CA ARG A 25 0.61 -2.38 -1.41
C ARG A 25 1.49 -3.64 -1.38
N GLN A 26 1.58 -4.28 -0.23
CA GLN A 26 2.30 -5.54 -0.09
C GLN A 26 1.35 -6.69 0.22
N HIS A 27 0.62 -6.63 1.33
CA HIS A 27 -0.42 -7.60 1.68
C HIS A 27 -1.34 -7.04 2.76
N TYR A 28 -2.51 -7.64 2.92
CA TYR A 28 -3.40 -7.33 4.03
C TYR A 28 -3.08 -8.23 5.21
N ASP A 29 -2.79 -7.64 6.37
CA ASP A 29 -2.62 -8.36 7.62
C ASP A 29 -3.95 -8.44 8.38
N GLN A 30 -4.54 -9.63 8.37
CA GLN A 30 -5.81 -9.91 9.06
C GLN A 30 -5.72 -9.75 10.58
N LYS A 31 -4.51 -9.86 11.17
CA LYS A 31 -4.36 -9.75 12.64
C LYS A 31 -4.49 -8.31 13.12
N SER A 32 -3.96 -7.38 12.35
CA SER A 32 -4.02 -5.94 12.66
C SER A 32 -5.16 -5.22 11.95
N ASP A 33 -5.91 -5.92 11.09
CA ASP A 33 -6.95 -5.34 10.24
C ASP A 33 -6.42 -4.15 9.41
N ALA A 34 -5.23 -4.34 8.84
CA ALA A 34 -4.51 -3.27 8.16
C ALA A 34 -3.79 -3.75 6.90
N TRP A 35 -3.67 -2.86 5.92
CA TRP A 35 -2.81 -3.06 4.77
C TRP A 35 -1.36 -2.75 5.13
N ILE A 36 -0.48 -3.72 4.89
CA ILE A 36 0.96 -3.54 4.95
C ILE A 36 1.42 -2.96 3.61
N MET A 37 2.15 -1.86 3.70
CA MET A 37 2.66 -1.09 2.57
C MET A 37 4.19 -1.17 2.53
N ARG A 38 4.78 -1.14 1.34
CA ARG A 38 6.22 -1.06 1.12
C ARG A 38 6.60 0.29 0.52
N LEU A 39 7.76 0.80 0.91
CA LEU A 39 8.40 1.93 0.21
C LEU A 39 9.00 1.46 -1.11
N ALA A 40 9.14 2.40 -2.05
CA ALA A 40 9.85 2.21 -3.31
C ALA A 40 11.34 1.90 -3.09
#